data_AF-A0A954YRU6-F1
#
_entry.id   AF-A0A954YRU6-F1
#
_cell.length_a   1.000
_cell.length_b   1.000
_cell.length_c   1.000
_cell.angle_alpha   90.00
_cell.angle_beta   90.00
_cell.angle_gamma   90.00
#
_symmetry.space_group_name_H-M   'P 1'
#
loop_
_entity.id
_entity.type
_entity.pdbx_description
1 polymer ?
#
loop_
_entity_poly.entity_id
_entity_poly.type
_entity_poly.pdbx_seq_one_letter_code
_entity_poly.pdbx_strand_id
1 'polypeptide(L)'
;MKDSFVLNWWNRLYARHGGKLWLGQAVLIFAVGFVVAWSTSGKLGPADNNLAVTPTSKASGPSMWTCSMHPQIRSATPGDCPICGMDLIPVATQTGGMRTLTLSPESCALMSIASVPADRKYVSHEIPLVGKVD
;
A
#
# COMPACT_ATOMS: atom_id res chain seq x y z
N MET A 1 30.90 22.70 -47.25
CA MET A 1 32.38 22.66 -47.28
C MET A 1 32.99 22.84 -45.87
N LYS A 2 32.48 22.20 -44.79
CA LYS A 2 33.04 22.40 -43.44
C LYS A 2 33.20 21.14 -42.57
N ASP A 3 32.95 19.95 -43.11
CA ASP A 3 32.69 18.78 -42.25
C ASP A 3 33.72 17.65 -42.44
N SER A 4 34.58 17.72 -43.46
CA SER A 4 35.58 16.67 -43.75
C SER A 4 36.96 16.91 -43.09
N PHE A 5 37.25 18.13 -42.62
CA PHE A 5 38.56 18.47 -42.04
C PHE A 5 38.63 18.19 -40.53
N VAL A 6 37.53 18.44 -39.80
CA VAL A 6 37.45 18.24 -38.34
C VAL A 6 37.42 16.75 -37.99
N LEU A 7 36.70 15.93 -38.77
CA LEU A 7 36.68 14.48 -38.59
C LEU A 7 38.04 13.82 -38.84
N ASN A 8 38.83 14.30 -39.81
CA ASN A 8 40.14 13.71 -40.12
C ASN A 8 41.24 14.10 -39.11
N TRP A 9 41.11 15.25 -38.43
CA TRP A 9 42.02 15.68 -37.38
C TRP A 9 41.80 14.90 -36.08
N TRP A 10 40.54 14.71 -35.69
CA TRP A 10 40.16 13.95 -34.49
C TRP A 10 40.50 12.46 -34.64
N ASN A 11 40.34 11.90 -35.84
CA ASN A 11 40.64 10.49 -36.13
C ASN A 11 42.16 10.18 -36.13
N ARG A 12 43.02 11.13 -36.54
CA ARG A 12 44.48 10.98 -36.43
C ARG A 12 45.00 11.09 -35.00
N LEU A 13 44.30 11.83 -34.14
CA LEU A 13 44.62 11.94 -32.71
C LEU A 13 44.12 10.71 -31.92
N TYR A 14 42.92 10.21 -32.24
CA TYR A 14 42.38 8.96 -31.68
C TYR A 14 43.15 7.72 -32.15
N ALA A 15 43.69 7.69 -33.36
CA ALA A 15 44.45 6.55 -33.88
C ALA A 15 45.79 6.29 -33.17
N ARG A 16 46.38 7.29 -32.49
CA ARG A 16 47.70 7.15 -31.83
C ARG A 16 47.60 6.85 -30.33
N HIS A 17 46.50 7.18 -29.66
CA HIS A 17 46.33 6.99 -28.20
C HIS A 17 44.91 6.53 -27.76
N GLY A 18 44.07 6.06 -28.70
CA GLY A 18 42.66 5.71 -28.44
C GLY A 18 42.43 4.68 -27.33
N GLY A 19 43.33 3.70 -27.17
CA GLY A 19 43.22 2.72 -26.08
C GLY A 19 43.44 3.30 -24.68
N LYS A 20 44.40 4.24 -24.54
CA LYS A 20 44.77 4.81 -23.24
C LYS A 20 43.79 5.89 -22.77
N LEU A 21 43.17 6.62 -23.69
CA LEU A 21 42.15 7.63 -23.38
C LEU A 21 40.81 6.98 -22.98
N TRP A 22 40.44 5.85 -23.60
CA TRP A 22 39.22 5.12 -23.23
C TRP A 22 39.34 4.43 -21.86
N LEU A 23 40.50 3.83 -21.56
CA LEU A 23 40.80 3.28 -20.23
C LEU A 23 40.78 4.36 -19.15
N GLY A 24 41.38 5.53 -19.41
CA GLY A 24 41.34 6.66 -18.47
C GLY A 24 39.93 7.17 -18.20
N GLN A 25 39.10 7.27 -19.24
CA GLN A 25 37.71 7.70 -19.10
C GLN A 25 36.84 6.67 -18.35
N ALA A 26 37.04 5.37 -18.61
CA ALA A 26 36.34 4.30 -17.91
C ALA A 26 36.69 4.26 -16.41
N VAL A 27 37.96 4.43 -16.05
CA VAL A 27 38.42 4.51 -14.66
C VAL A 27 37.84 5.74 -13.95
N LEU A 28 37.78 6.88 -14.63
CA LEU A 28 37.16 8.09 -14.09
C LEU A 28 35.66 7.91 -13.82
N ILE A 29 34.92 7.29 -14.74
CA ILE A 29 33.49 7.01 -14.56
C ILE A 29 33.27 6.05 -13.38
N PHE A 30 34.08 4.99 -13.26
CA PHE A 30 34.00 4.05 -12.14
C PHE A 30 34.35 4.69 -10.80
N ALA A 31 35.40 5.52 -10.74
CA ALA A 31 35.79 6.23 -9.52
C ALA A 31 34.71 7.22 -9.05
N VAL A 32 34.11 7.96 -9.97
CA VAL A 32 33.00 8.88 -9.67
C VAL A 32 31.77 8.10 -9.18
N GLY A 33 31.41 7.00 -9.85
CA GLY A 33 30.31 6.13 -9.40
C GLY A 33 30.54 5.55 -8.00
N PHE A 34 31.77 5.14 -7.69
CA PHE A 34 32.14 4.61 -6.38
C PHE A 34 32.06 5.66 -5.26
N VAL A 35 32.52 6.89 -5.52
CA VAL A 35 32.44 8.00 -4.56
C VAL A 35 31.00 8.41 -4.29
N VAL A 36 30.14 8.47 -5.32
CA VAL A 36 28.70 8.76 -5.16
C VAL A 36 28.02 7.68 -4.32
N ALA A 37 28.26 6.40 -4.63
CA ALA A 37 27.72 5.29 -3.86
C ALA A 37 28.15 5.37 -2.39
N TRP A 38 29.45 5.55 -2.13
CA TRP A 38 29.99 5.63 -0.77
C TRP A 38 29.45 6.84 0.02
N SER A 39 29.28 7.99 -0.62
CA SER A 39 28.67 9.18 -0.01
C SER A 39 27.18 8.99 0.33
N THR A 40 26.48 8.09 -0.35
CA THR A 40 25.05 7.82 -0.11
C THR A 40 24.78 6.67 0.87
N SER A 41 25.78 5.83 1.17
CA SER A 41 25.64 4.67 2.07
C SER A 41 25.26 5.01 3.51
N GLY A 42 25.50 6.25 3.97
CA GLY A 42 25.07 6.70 5.31
C GLY A 42 23.61 7.18 5.39
N LYS A 43 22.87 7.23 4.27
CA LYS A 43 21.49 7.75 4.19
C LYS A 43 20.47 6.73 3.70
N LEU A 44 20.71 5.43 3.86
CA LEU A 44 19.61 4.47 3.88
C LEU A 44 19.02 4.42 5.28
N GLY A 45 18.04 5.28 5.53
CA GLY A 45 17.06 5.04 6.60
C GLY A 45 16.36 3.70 6.36
N PRO A 46 15.73 3.12 7.39
CA PRO A 46 15.08 1.82 7.29
C PRO A 46 14.13 1.84 6.08
N ALA A 47 14.35 0.90 5.17
CA ALA A 47 13.47 0.68 4.03
C ALA A 47 12.05 0.54 4.57
N ASP A 48 11.22 1.54 4.27
CA ASP A 48 9.79 1.39 4.34
C ASP A 48 9.43 0.28 3.35
N ASN A 49 8.95 -0.83 3.88
CA ASN A 49 8.48 -1.99 3.13
C ASN A 49 7.21 -1.70 2.29
N ASN A 50 7.04 -0.47 1.81
CA ASN A 50 6.22 -0.12 0.66
C ASN A 50 7.03 -0.32 -0.63
N LEU A 51 7.62 -1.51 -0.76
CA LEU A 51 7.72 -2.11 -2.08
C LEU A 51 6.32 -2.03 -2.66
N ALA A 52 6.18 -1.27 -3.75
CA ALA A 52 5.08 -1.43 -4.67
C ALA A 52 5.12 -2.89 -5.13
N VAL A 53 4.47 -3.75 -4.35
CA VAL A 53 3.94 -5.03 -4.78
C VAL A 53 3.00 -4.61 -5.87
N THR A 54 3.45 -4.66 -7.12
CA THR A 54 2.54 -4.87 -8.25
C THR A 54 1.78 -6.13 -7.85
N PRO A 55 0.50 -6.05 -7.46
CA PRO A 55 -0.22 -7.24 -7.12
C PRO A 55 -0.47 -7.95 -8.44
N THR A 56 0.42 -8.86 -8.82
CA THR A 56 0.01 -10.05 -9.58
C THR A 56 -0.77 -10.94 -8.61
N SER A 57 -1.81 -10.36 -8.02
CA SER A 57 -2.94 -11.06 -7.46
C SER A 57 -3.65 -11.62 -8.68
N LYS A 58 -3.62 -12.93 -8.80
CA LYS A 58 -4.61 -13.64 -9.60
C LYS A 58 -5.96 -13.20 -9.02
N ALA A 59 -6.59 -12.22 -9.67
CA ALA A 59 -7.89 -11.70 -9.28
C ALA A 59 -8.88 -12.86 -9.40
N SER A 60 -9.01 -13.64 -8.33
CA SER A 60 -10.23 -14.39 -8.08
C SER A 60 -11.29 -13.30 -7.97
N GLY A 61 -12.03 -13.10 -9.05
CA GLY A 61 -13.16 -12.19 -9.05
C GLY A 61 -14.07 -12.49 -7.85
N PRO A 62 -14.86 -11.51 -7.41
CA PRO A 62 -15.84 -11.70 -6.37
C PRO A 62 -16.73 -12.90 -6.74
N SER A 63 -16.72 -13.92 -5.90
CA SER A 63 -17.47 -15.16 -6.17
C SER A 63 -18.97 -14.97 -6.03
N MET A 64 -19.39 -13.91 -5.33
CA MET A 64 -20.78 -13.61 -5.01
C MET A 64 -21.04 -12.11 -5.11
N TRP A 65 -22.21 -11.77 -5.63
CA TRP A 65 -22.73 -10.42 -5.84
C TRP A 65 -23.99 -10.24 -5.02
N THR A 66 -24.19 -9.04 -4.45
CA THR A 66 -25.32 -8.74 -3.57
C THR A 66 -25.85 -7.32 -3.81
N CYS A 67 -27.13 -7.09 -3.52
CA CYS A 67 -27.72 -5.75 -3.60
C CYS A 67 -27.58 -5.05 -2.24
N SER A 68 -27.08 -3.81 -2.22
CA SER A 68 -26.90 -3.02 -0.98
C SER A 68 -28.18 -2.80 -0.18
N MET A 69 -29.35 -2.76 -0.85
CA MET A 69 -30.63 -2.64 -0.17
C MET A 69 -31.26 -3.99 0.19
N HIS A 70 -30.96 -5.04 -0.57
CA HIS A 70 -31.57 -6.36 -0.43
C HIS A 70 -30.49 -7.44 -0.29
N PRO A 71 -29.81 -7.52 0.87
CA PRO A 71 -28.64 -8.39 1.06
C PRO A 71 -28.96 -9.91 1.03
N GLN A 72 -30.25 -10.27 1.02
CA GLN A 72 -30.73 -11.64 0.84
C GLN A 72 -30.57 -12.13 -0.61
N ILE A 73 -30.50 -11.23 -1.59
CA ILE A 73 -30.27 -11.58 -2.99
C ILE A 73 -28.79 -11.76 -3.20
N ARG A 74 -28.38 -13.01 -3.45
CA ARG A 74 -26.99 -13.35 -3.77
C ARG A 74 -26.93 -14.05 -5.12
N SER A 75 -26.11 -13.54 -6.03
CA SER A 75 -25.91 -14.09 -7.38
C SER A 75 -24.44 -14.40 -7.62
N ALA A 76 -24.16 -15.42 -8.43
CA ALA A 76 -22.80 -15.71 -8.89
C ALA A 76 -22.37 -14.79 -10.05
N THR A 77 -23.32 -14.12 -10.71
CA THR A 77 -23.08 -13.25 -11.86
C THR A 77 -23.49 -11.80 -11.57
N PRO A 78 -22.82 -10.81 -12.20
CA PRO A 78 -23.28 -9.43 -12.18
C PRO A 78 -24.63 -9.29 -12.90
N GLY A 79 -25.42 -8.28 -12.52
CA GLY A 79 -26.73 -7.99 -13.09
C GLY A 79 -27.56 -7.11 -12.16
N ASP A 80 -28.86 -7.02 -12.44
CA ASP A 80 -29.76 -6.12 -11.71
C ASP A 80 -30.53 -6.86 -10.61
N CYS A 81 -30.81 -6.15 -9.52
CA CYS A 81 -31.63 -6.67 -8.43
C CYS A 81 -33.11 -6.76 -8.86
N PRO A 82 -33.77 -7.93 -8.80
CA PRO A 82 -35.16 -8.10 -9.23
C PRO A 82 -36.20 -7.37 -8.35
N ILE A 83 -35.80 -6.89 -7.16
CA ILE A 83 -36.71 -6.18 -6.24
C ILE A 83 -36.68 -4.68 -6.48
N CYS A 84 -35.48 -4.09 -6.68
CA CYS A 84 -35.32 -2.64 -6.77
C CYS A 84 -34.69 -2.14 -8.06
N GLY A 85 -34.29 -3.03 -8.98
CA GLY A 85 -33.72 -2.67 -10.28
C GLY A 85 -32.34 -2.00 -10.24
N MET A 86 -31.65 -2.00 -9.09
CA MET A 86 -30.28 -1.49 -8.97
C MET A 86 -29.26 -2.59 -9.20
N ASP A 87 -28.09 -2.21 -9.73
CA ASP A 87 -26.97 -3.11 -10.00
C ASP A 87 -26.52 -3.86 -8.73
N LEU A 88 -26.23 -5.15 -8.92
CA LEU A 88 -25.59 -5.98 -7.92
C LEU A 88 -24.13 -5.56 -7.75
N ILE A 89 -23.66 -5.54 -6.50
CA ILE A 89 -22.32 -5.11 -6.12
C ILE A 89 -21.53 -6.34 -5.63
N PRO A 90 -20.23 -6.45 -5.95
CA PRO A 90 -19.45 -7.61 -5.57
C PRO A 90 -19.18 -7.67 -4.07
N VAL A 91 -19.32 -8.87 -3.49
CA VAL A 91 -19.02 -9.10 -2.07
C VAL A 91 -17.52 -9.34 -1.92
N ALA A 92 -16.86 -8.48 -1.15
CA ALA A 92 -15.47 -8.69 -0.76
C ALA A 92 -15.37 -9.86 0.23
N THR A 93 -14.44 -10.79 -0.04
CA THR A 93 -14.12 -11.88 0.89
C THR A 93 -13.46 -11.29 2.13
N GLN A 94 -14.11 -11.42 3.28
CA GLN A 94 -13.59 -10.91 4.54
C GLN A 94 -12.73 -11.99 5.20
N THR A 95 -11.52 -11.63 5.64
CA THR A 95 -10.55 -12.55 6.25
C THR A 95 -10.80 -12.77 7.75
N GLY A 96 -11.88 -12.21 8.32
CA GLY A 96 -12.21 -12.30 9.74
C GLY A 96 -12.99 -13.58 10.10
N GLY A 97 -12.75 -14.13 11.30
CA GLY A 97 -13.58 -15.18 11.87
C GLY A 97 -15.00 -14.69 12.20
N MET A 98 -15.94 -15.61 12.45
CA MET A 98 -17.37 -15.28 12.68
C MET A 98 -17.64 -14.26 13.80
N ARG A 99 -16.71 -14.09 14.76
CA ARG A 99 -16.82 -13.13 15.88
C ARG A 99 -15.85 -11.95 15.78
N THR A 100 -15.28 -11.71 14.60
CA THR A 100 -14.30 -10.67 14.35
C THR A 100 -14.82 -9.74 13.26
N LEU A 101 -14.87 -8.44 13.57
CA LEU A 101 -15.20 -7.41 12.61
C LEU A 101 -13.90 -6.77 12.13
N THR A 102 -13.68 -6.77 10.81
CA THR A 102 -12.56 -6.06 10.19
C THR A 102 -13.07 -4.76 9.60
N LEU A 103 -12.44 -3.65 9.94
CA LEU A 103 -12.87 -2.31 9.55
C LEU A 103 -11.73 -1.58 8.85
N SER A 104 -12.07 -0.73 7.88
CA SER A 104 -11.11 0.18 7.26
C SER A 104 -10.85 1.41 8.17
N PRO A 105 -9.68 2.07 8.08
CA PRO A 105 -9.37 3.24 8.90
C PRO A 105 -10.38 4.38 8.75
N GLU A 106 -10.87 4.58 7.53
CA GLU A 106 -11.90 5.59 7.22
C GLU A 106 -13.24 5.25 7.88
N SER A 107 -13.65 3.97 7.84
CA SER A 107 -14.89 3.52 8.49
C SER A 107 -14.81 3.69 10.00
N CYS A 108 -13.64 3.43 10.61
CA CYS A 108 -13.39 3.69 12.03
C CYS A 108 -13.46 5.19 12.36
N ALA A 109 -12.96 6.08 11.49
CA ALA A 109 -12.98 7.52 11.73
C ALA A 109 -14.40 8.11 11.69
N LEU A 110 -15.27 7.54 10.84
CA LEU A 110 -16.69 7.92 10.76
C LEU A 110 -17.52 7.29 11.89
N MET A 111 -17.10 6.13 12.40
CA MET A 111 -17.74 5.49 13.55
C MET A 111 -17.39 6.24 14.84
N SER A 112 -18.38 6.90 15.45
CA SER A 112 -18.25 7.50 16.79
C SER A 112 -18.29 6.44 17.92
N ILE A 113 -17.52 5.36 17.79
CA ILE A 113 -17.43 4.31 18.81
C ILE A 113 -16.42 4.74 19.87
N ALA A 114 -16.89 4.89 21.11
CA ALA A 114 -16.05 5.10 22.27
C ALA A 114 -15.97 3.83 23.11
N SER A 115 -14.77 3.47 23.54
CA SER A 115 -14.55 2.37 24.48
C SER A 115 -13.75 2.86 25.68
N VAL A 116 -14.04 2.30 26.85
CA VAL A 116 -13.29 2.53 28.09
C VAL A 116 -12.76 1.17 28.56
N PRO A 117 -11.53 1.07 29.07
CA PRO A 117 -11.02 -0.18 29.61
C PRO A 117 -11.93 -0.70 30.73
N ALA A 118 -12.19 -2.01 30.73
CA ALA A 118 -12.95 -2.65 31.78
C ALA A 118 -12.12 -2.72 33.07
N ASP A 119 -12.68 -2.23 34.17
CA ASP A 119 -12.05 -2.26 35.49
C ASP A 119 -12.86 -3.13 36.45
N ARG A 120 -12.19 -3.88 37.34
CA ARG A 120 -12.84 -4.75 38.31
C ARG A 120 -13.07 -3.97 39.60
N LYS A 121 -14.34 -3.69 39.92
CA LYS A 121 -14.74 -3.01 41.16
C LYS A 121 -15.85 -3.78 41.86
N TYR A 122 -15.91 -3.65 43.17
CA TYR A 122 -17.08 -4.11 43.93
C TYR A 122 -18.25 -3.17 43.62
N VAL A 123 -19.40 -3.76 43.31
CA VAL A 123 -20.64 -3.00 43.05
C VAL A 123 -21.33 -2.75 44.39
N SER A 124 -21.36 -1.50 44.83
CA SER A 124 -22.14 -1.06 45.99
C SER A 124 -23.36 -0.27 45.53
N HIS A 125 -24.52 -0.59 46.11
CA HIS A 125 -25.75 0.18 45.94
C HIS A 125 -26.27 0.59 47.31
N GLU A 126 -26.63 1.85 47.46
CA GLU A 126 -27.38 2.32 48.62
C GLU A 126 -28.86 1.97 48.41
N ILE A 127 -29.41 1.22 49.35
CA ILE A 127 -30.82 0.86 49.36
C ILE A 127 -31.48 1.69 50.47
N PRO A 128 -32.33 2.67 50.15
CA PRO A 128 -33.07 3.39 51.17
C PRO A 128 -34.07 2.42 51.82
N LEU A 129 -33.96 2.23 53.13
CA LEU A 129 -34.86 1.40 53.91
C LEU A 129 -35.86 2.29 54.65
N VAL A 130 -37.14 1.92 54.61
CA VAL A 130 -38.19 2.54 55.42
C VAL A 130 -38.52 1.62 56.59
N GLY A 131 -38.52 2.18 57.81
CA GLY A 131 -38.86 1.46 59.04
C GLY A 131 -39.76 2.31 59.92
N LYS A 132 -40.64 1.66 60.68
CA LYS A 132 -41.48 2.29 61.70
C LYS A 132 -40.81 2.13 63.06
N VAL A 133 -40.77 3.19 63.86
CA VAL A 133 -40.32 3.15 65.27
C VAL A 133 -41.58 2.99 66.13
N ASP A 134 -41.70 1.87 66.83
CA ASP A 134 -42.75 1.60 67.83
C ASP A 134 -42.20 1.83 69.25
#